data_AF-A0A7L1TSK8-F1
#
_entry.id   AF-A0A7L1TSK8-F1
#
_cell.length_a   1.000
_cell.length_b   1.000
_cell.length_c   1.000
_cell.angle_alpha   90.00
_cell.angle_beta   90.00
_cell.angle_gamma   90.00
#
_symmetry.space_group_name_H-M   'P 1'
#
loop_
_entity.id
_entity.type
_entity.pdbx_description
1 polymer ?
#
loop_
_entity_poly.entity_id
_entity_poly.type
_entity_poly.pdbx_seq_one_letter_code
_entity_poly.pdbx_strand_id
1 'polypeptide(L)'
;TTAASLERFTVNFTITNLPTGNLFPWQLNRLLKGSSIGPVFHGCETTDLRPGSHRDETRVDAVCTYSKEPSAAPLDRVGLYHQVSNRTRGITQLGPYSLDKDSLYVNG
;
A
#
# COMPACT_ATOMS: atom_id res chain seq x y z
N THR A 1 -27.02 8.29 -14.11
CA THR A 1 -25.60 8.25 -13.70
C THR A 1 -25.55 8.12 -12.21
N THR A 2 -25.29 6.92 -11.69
CA THR A 2 -25.14 6.71 -10.25
C THR A 2 -23.76 7.25 -9.85
N ALA A 3 -23.70 8.14 -8.87
CA ALA A 3 -22.44 8.77 -8.49
C ALA A 3 -21.49 7.74 -7.84
N ALA A 4 -20.22 7.77 -8.25
CA ALA A 4 -19.17 6.97 -7.61
C ALA A 4 -18.99 7.41 -6.15
N SER A 5 -18.78 6.46 -5.25
CA SER A 5 -18.42 6.73 -3.86
C SER A 5 -16.91 6.66 -3.68
N LEU A 6 -16.42 7.29 -2.62
CA LEU A 6 -15.02 7.23 -2.21
C LEU A 6 -14.87 6.14 -1.15
N GLU A 7 -14.14 5.08 -1.46
CA GLU A 7 -13.85 3.99 -0.52
C GLU A 7 -12.37 4.01 -0.10
N ARG A 8 -12.09 3.41 1.04
CA ARG A 8 -10.76 3.33 1.64
C ARG A 8 -10.36 1.89 1.91
N PHE A 9 -9.08 1.62 1.72
CA PHE A 9 -8.45 0.36 2.06
C PHE A 9 -7.12 0.66 2.75
N THR A 10 -6.62 -0.25 3.58
CA THR A 10 -5.36 -0.09 4.30
C THR A 10 -4.33 -1.03 3.74
N VAL A 11 -3.09 -0.55 3.60
CA VAL A 11 -1.93 -1.37 3.29
C VAL A 11 -0.92 -1.20 4.41
N ASN A 12 -0.45 -2.33 4.94
CA ASN A 12 0.52 -2.37 6.02
C ASN A 12 1.84 -2.95 5.50
N PHE A 13 2.97 -2.42 5.98
CA PHE A 13 4.32 -2.93 5.72
C PHE A 13 5.19 -2.81 6.96
N THR A 14 6.24 -3.61 7.04
CA THR A 14 7.37 -3.39 7.94
C THR A 14 8.60 -3.10 7.09
N ILE A 15 9.19 -1.93 7.29
CA ILE A 15 10.45 -1.49 6.66
C ILE A 15 11.60 -1.86 7.60
N THR A 16 12.62 -2.54 7.10
CA THR A 16 13.80 -2.96 7.88
C THR A 16 15.01 -2.03 7.71
N ASN A 17 14.88 -1.01 6.86
CA ASN A 17 15.86 0.04 6.67
C ASN A 17 15.13 1.34 6.33
N LEU A 18 14.81 2.14 7.36
CA LEU A 18 14.17 3.43 7.16
C LEU A 18 15.24 4.51 6.90
N PRO A 19 15.43 4.99 5.66
CA PRO A 19 16.33 6.10 5.37
C PRO A 19 15.85 7.39 6.06
N THR A 20 16.78 8.34 6.23
CA THR A 20 16.56 9.67 6.83
C THR A 20 15.50 10.54 6.12
N GLY A 21 14.94 10.08 4.99
CA GLY A 21 13.80 10.70 4.31
C GLY A 21 12.61 9.74 4.20
N ASN A 22 11.47 10.13 4.79
CA ASN A 22 10.21 9.38 4.66
C ASN A 22 9.52 9.68 3.32
N LEU A 23 10.03 9.10 2.23
CA LEU A 23 9.42 9.12 0.91
C LEU A 23 8.59 7.86 0.62
N PHE A 24 8.41 6.98 1.60
CA PHE A 24 7.67 5.74 1.47
C PHE A 24 6.25 5.92 0.89
N PRO A 25 5.41 6.86 1.36
CA PRO A 25 4.09 7.08 0.77
C PRO A 25 4.14 7.42 -0.73
N TRP A 26 5.16 8.15 -1.20
CA TRP A 26 5.31 8.46 -2.62
C TRP A 26 5.63 7.20 -3.44
N GLN A 27 6.50 6.33 -2.92
CA GLN A 27 6.83 5.05 -3.53
C GLN A 27 5.59 4.13 -3.62
N LEU A 28 4.81 4.07 -2.53
CA LEU A 28 3.59 3.28 -2.49
C LEU A 28 2.54 3.81 -3.47
N ASN A 29 2.35 5.13 -3.52
CA ASN A 29 1.44 5.78 -4.46
C ASN A 29 1.81 5.47 -5.91
N ARG A 30 3.11 5.52 -6.25
CA ARG A 30 3.59 5.19 -7.59
C ARG A 30 3.37 3.72 -7.93
N LEU A 31 3.55 2.82 -6.97
CA LEU A 31 3.31 1.39 -7.14
C LEU A 31 1.82 1.11 -7.40
N LEU A 32 0.93 1.67 -6.59
CA LEU A 32 -0.53 1.44 -6.70
C LEU A 32 -1.14 2.12 -7.93
N LYS A 33 -0.63 3.28 -8.35
CA LYS A 33 -1.01 3.86 -9.66
C LYS A 33 -0.70 2.95 -10.84
N GLY A 34 0.29 2.06 -10.73
CA GLY A 34 0.61 1.04 -11.74
C GLY A 34 -0.14 -0.28 -11.56
N SER A 35 -0.99 -0.42 -10.54
CA SER A 35 -1.75 -1.64 -10.27
C SER A 35 -3.12 -1.64 -10.98
N SER A 36 -3.90 -2.71 -10.85
CA SER A 36 -5.25 -2.80 -11.43
C SER A 36 -6.21 -1.73 -10.92
N ILE A 37 -5.98 -1.18 -9.72
CA ILE A 37 -6.80 -0.09 -9.18
C ILE A 37 -6.36 1.29 -9.68
N GLY A 38 -5.23 1.40 -10.39
CA GLY A 38 -4.65 2.65 -10.87
C GLY A 38 -5.63 3.64 -11.51
N PRO A 39 -6.57 3.19 -12.38
CA PRO A 39 -7.55 4.07 -13.02
C PRO A 39 -8.52 4.76 -12.06
N VAL A 40 -8.79 4.15 -10.90
CA VAL A 40 -9.73 4.64 -9.89
C VAL A 40 -9.06 5.06 -8.59
N PHE A 41 -7.73 4.94 -8.51
CA PHE A 41 -6.93 5.20 -7.32
C PHE A 41 -6.60 6.70 -7.19
N HIS A 42 -6.86 7.27 -6.01
CA HIS A 42 -6.59 8.69 -5.72
C HIS A 42 -5.24 8.89 -5.03
N GLY A 43 -4.92 8.03 -4.07
CA GLY A 43 -3.69 8.17 -3.29
C GLY A 43 -3.76 7.43 -1.96
N CYS A 44 -2.59 7.21 -1.37
CA CYS A 44 -2.42 6.75 -0.01
C CYS A 44 -1.76 7.84 0.83
N GLU A 45 -2.18 7.87 2.09
CA GLU A 45 -1.61 8.68 3.14
C GLU A 45 -1.05 7.72 4.18
N THR A 46 0.20 7.92 4.58
CA THR A 46 0.76 7.20 5.72
C THR A 46 0.09 7.72 6.99
N THR A 47 -0.69 6.87 7.63
CA THR A 47 -1.39 7.22 8.87
C THR A 47 -0.52 7.04 10.09
N ASP A 48 0.46 6.13 10.05
CA ASP A 48 1.33 5.89 11.19
C ASP A 48 2.71 5.31 10.78
N LEU A 49 3.74 5.70 11.53
CA LEU A 49 5.09 5.16 11.48
C LEU A 49 5.46 4.76 12.91
N ARG A 50 5.43 3.45 13.17
CA ARG A 50 5.67 2.91 14.51
C ARG A 50 6.99 2.16 14.54
N PRO A 51 7.77 2.26 15.62
CA PRO A 51 8.87 1.33 15.86
C PRO A 51 8.35 -0.11 15.76
N GLY A 52 9.06 -0.94 15.02
CA GLY A 52 8.78 -2.37 14.93
C GLY A 52 9.26 -3.13 16.17
N SER A 53 9.24 -4.46 16.09
CA SER A 53 9.66 -5.30 17.22
C SER A 53 11.18 -5.35 17.36
N HIS A 54 11.92 -5.14 16.26
CA HIS A 54 13.37 -5.01 16.30
C HIS A 54 13.87 -3.57 16.12
N ARG A 55 15.13 -3.35 16.52
CA ARG A 55 15.77 -2.04 16.66
C ARG A 55 15.77 -1.18 15.37
N ASP A 56 15.67 -1.83 14.22
CA ASP A 56 15.74 -1.19 12.89
C ASP A 56 14.46 -1.39 12.05
N GLU A 57 13.41 -1.94 12.66
CA GLU A 57 12.12 -2.13 12.00
C GLU A 57 11.24 -0.90 12.21
N THR A 58 10.52 -0.51 11.16
CA THR A 58 9.46 0.51 11.22
C THR A 58 8.21 -0.06 10.57
N ARG A 59 7.14 -0.20 11.35
CA ARG A 59 5.83 -0.56 10.83
C ARG A 59 5.17 0.68 10.24
N VAL A 60 4.71 0.53 9.01
CA VAL A 60 4.04 1.58 8.23
C VAL A 60 2.61 1.16 7.96
N ASP A 61 1.68 2.00 8.37
CA ASP A 61 0.27 1.85 8.07
C ASP A 61 -0.13 2.96 7.09
N ALA A 62 -0.63 2.58 5.91
CA ALA A 62 -1.05 3.51 4.87
C ALA A 62 -2.52 3.32 4.53
N VAL A 63 -3.29 4.40 4.57
CA VAL A 63 -4.70 4.39 4.14
C VAL A 63 -4.78 4.93 2.73
N CYS A 64 -5.32 4.11 1.84
CA CYS A 64 -5.41 4.31 0.41
C CYS A 64 -6.86 4.54 0.01
N THR A 65 -7.07 5.51 -0.87
CA THR A 65 -8.40 5.96 -1.28
C THR A 65 -8.61 5.71 -2.77
N TYR A 66 -9.79 5.21 -3.13
CA TYR A 66 -10.16 4.93 -4.52
C TYR A 66 -11.65 5.23 -4.77
N SER A 67 -12.00 5.53 -6.02
CA SER A 67 -13.39 5.66 -6.44
C SER A 67 -13.97 4.29 -6.76
N LYS A 68 -15.19 4.05 -6.28
CA LYS A 68 -15.94 2.83 -6.58
C LYS A 68 -17.32 3.19 -7.10
N GLU A 69 -17.63 2.68 -8.28
CA GLU A 69 -18.98 2.78 -8.82
C GLU A 69 -19.90 1.79 -8.10
N PRO A 70 -21.19 2.12 -7.89
CA PRO A 70 -22.12 1.24 -7.18
C PRO A 70 -22.30 -0.14 -7.82
N SER A 71 -22.08 -0.26 -9.14
CA SER A 71 -22.13 -1.51 -9.88
C SER A 71 -20.77 -2.22 -9.99
N ALA A 72 -19.69 -1.60 -9.53
CA ALA A 72 -18.36 -2.21 -9.58
C ALA A 72 -18.23 -3.34 -8.55
N ALA A 73 -17.45 -4.36 -8.91
CA ALA A 73 -17.10 -5.42 -7.98
C ALA A 73 -16.36 -4.85 -6.75
N PRO A 74 -16.42 -5.54 -5.59
CA PRO A 74 -15.57 -5.20 -4.46
C PRO A 74 -14.08 -5.19 -4.83
N LEU A 75 -13.29 -4.45 -4.06
CA LEU A 75 -11.84 -4.45 -4.19
C LEU A 75 -11.30 -5.89 -4.11
N ASP A 76 -10.60 -6.34 -5.16
CA ASP A 76 -9.89 -7.61 -5.16
C ASP A 76 -8.62 -7.50 -4.31
N ARG A 77 -8.77 -7.71 -3.01
CA ARG A 77 -7.69 -7.61 -2.02
C ARG A 77 -6.58 -8.62 -2.31
N VAL A 78 -6.94 -9.82 -2.76
CA VAL A 78 -5.99 -10.91 -3.05
C VAL A 78 -5.20 -10.59 -4.31
N GLY A 79 -5.88 -10.15 -5.38
CA GLY A 79 -5.22 -9.69 -6.59
C GLY A 79 -4.32 -8.49 -6.34
N LEU A 80 -4.77 -7.52 -5.53
CA LEU A 80 -3.95 -6.36 -5.15
C LEU A 80 -2.72 -6.78 -4.35
N TYR A 81 -2.88 -7.69 -3.38
CA TYR A 81 -1.77 -8.28 -2.63
C TYR A 81 -0.72 -8.91 -3.56
N HIS A 82 -1.15 -9.74 -4.52
CA HIS A 82 -0.23 -10.38 -5.47
C HIS A 82 0.48 -9.38 -6.37
N GLN A 83 -0.20 -8.33 -6.84
CA GLN A 83 0.42 -7.29 -7.66
C GLN A 83 1.43 -6.48 -6.86
N VAL A 84 1.10 -6.12 -5.61
CA VAL A 84 2.03 -5.42 -4.72
C VAL A 84 3.24 -6.30 -4.45
N SER A 85 3.04 -7.56 -4.06
CA SER A 85 4.10 -8.54 -3.82
C SER A 85 5.04 -8.68 -5.01
N ASN A 86 4.50 -8.85 -6.23
CA ASN A 86 5.31 -8.96 -7.44
C ASN A 86 6.12 -7.67 -7.69
N ARG A 87 5.48 -6.50 -7.58
CA ARG A 87 6.14 -5.20 -7.77
C ARG A 87 7.18 -4.87 -6.69
N THR A 88 7.13 -5.53 -5.53
CA THR A 88 8.10 -5.39 -4.44
C THR A 88 9.09 -6.54 -4.33
N ARG A 89 9.33 -7.28 -5.43
CA ARG A 89 10.26 -8.42 -5.48
C ARG A 89 9.94 -9.49 -4.42
N GLY A 90 8.65 -9.83 -4.31
CA GLY A 90 8.17 -10.74 -3.27
C GLY A 90 8.20 -10.09 -1.89
N ILE A 91 7.83 -8.81 -1.78
CA ILE A 91 7.73 -8.09 -0.49
C ILE A 91 9.08 -7.86 0.18
N THR A 92 10.20 -8.05 -0.52
CA THR A 92 11.53 -7.84 0.05
C THR A 92 12.08 -6.45 -0.19
N GLN A 93 11.60 -5.74 -1.23
CA GLN A 93 12.16 -4.45 -1.61
C GLN A 93 11.15 -3.54 -2.33
N LEU A 94 11.03 -2.29 -1.89
CA LEU A 94 10.31 -1.22 -2.58
C LEU A 94 11.24 -0.03 -2.82
N GLY A 95 11.86 0.04 -4.00
CA GLY A 95 12.84 1.08 -4.30
C GLY A 95 14.04 1.02 -3.34
N PRO A 96 14.32 2.08 -2.55
CA PRO A 96 15.40 2.09 -1.55
C PRO A 96 15.01 1.41 -0.23
N TYR A 97 13.75 1.06 -0.04
CA TYR A 97 13.24 0.49 1.21
C TYR A 97 13.35 -1.04 1.19
N SER A 98 14.05 -1.60 2.18
CA SER A 98 14.00 -3.03 2.48
C SER A 98 12.74 -3.32 3.28
N LEU A 99 12.05 -4.40 2.92
CA LEU A 99 10.76 -4.77 3.48
C LEU A 99 10.85 -6.15 4.12
N ASP A 100 10.11 -6.35 5.22
CA ASP A 100 9.89 -7.67 5.78
C ASP A 100 8.88 -8.43 4.90
N LYS A 101 9.28 -9.61 4.41
CA LYS A 101 8.52 -10.39 3.44
C LYS A 101 7.13 -10.82 3.93
N ASP A 102 6.96 -10.96 5.24
CA ASP A 102 5.75 -11.48 5.87
C ASP A 102 4.85 -10.34 6.41
N SER A 103 5.26 -9.09 6.21
CA SER A 103 4.60 -7.90 6.78
C SER A 103 3.51 -7.27 5.91
N LEU A 104 3.45 -7.59 4.61
CA LEU A 104 2.44 -7.01 3.72
C LEU A 104 1.06 -7.51 4.11
N TYR A 105 0.16 -6.57 4.36
CA TYR A 105 -1.26 -6.86 4.59
C TYR A 105 -2.15 -5.83 3.90
N VAL A 106 -3.26 -6.28 3.30
CA VAL A 106 -4.22 -5.44 2.58
C VAL A 106 -5.62 -5.66 3.18
N ASN A 107 -6.18 -4.61 3.80
CA ASN A 107 -7.55 -4.59 4.34
C ASN A 107 -8.42 -3.63 3.56
N GLY A 108 -9.74 -3.83 3.57
CA GLY A 108 -10.71 -2.83 3.13
C GLY A 108 -12.09 -3.13 3.65
#